data_AF-A0A0F9R0E9-F1
#
_entry.id   AF-A0A0F9R0E9-F1
#
_cell.length_a   1.000
_cell.length_b   1.000
_cell.length_c   1.000
_cell.angle_alpha   90.00
_cell.angle_beta   90.00
_cell.angle_gamma   90.00
#
_symmetry.space_group_name_H-M   'P 1'
#
loop_
_entity.id
_entity.type
_entity.pdbx_description
1 polymer ?
#
loop_
_entity_poly.entity_id
_entity_poly.type
_entity_poly.pdbx_seq_one_letter_code
_entity_poly.pdbx_strand_id
1 'polypeptide(L)' 'CIKDVAIRIHKSFYELFDHAIVIREGDRQKRKRVGLDYVLNDKDIIEIHTS' A
#
# COMPACT_ATOMS: atom_id res chain seq x y z
N CYS A 1 6.67 5.15 3.03
CA CYS A 1 5.77 5.08 1.84
C CYS A 1 5.43 3.62 1.53
N ILE A 2 4.52 3.31 0.59
CA ILE A 2 4.16 1.92 0.21
C ILE A 2 5.40 1.12 -0.18
N LYS A 3 6.32 1.72 -0.95
CA LYS A 3 7.60 1.10 -1.34
C LYS A 3 8.40 0.58 -0.15
N ASP A 4 8.56 1.40 0.89
CA ASP A 4 9.33 1.01 2.08
C ASP A 4 8.69 -0.17 2.79
N VAL A 5 7.35 -0.20 2.85
CA VAL A 5 6.62 -1.32 3.47
C VAL A 5 6.76 -2.59 2.64
N ALA A 6 6.60 -2.52 1.33
CA ALA A 6 6.77 -3.66 0.43
C ALA A 6 8.17 -4.28 0.59
N ILE A 7 9.23 -3.45 0.58
CA ILE A 7 10.62 -3.89 0.76
C ILE A 7 10.84 -4.49 2.16
N ARG A 8 10.26 -3.88 3.19
CA ARG A 8 10.39 -4.34 4.59
C ARG A 8 9.72 -5.70 4.84
N ILE A 9 8.65 -6.01 4.10
CA ILE A 9 8.04 -7.34 4.13
C ILE A 9 8.95 -8.34 3.41
N HIS A 10 9.17 -8.15 2.11
CA HIS A 10 10.11 -8.93 1.32
C HIS A 10 10.35 -8.27 -0.03
N LYS A 11 11.57 -8.37 -0.57
CA LYS A 11 11.94 -7.74 -1.85
C LYS A 11 11.01 -8.11 -3.02
N SER A 12 10.46 -9.32 -3.02
CA SER A 12 9.50 -9.78 -4.05
C SER A 12 8.21 -8.95 -4.09
N PHE A 13 7.75 -8.40 -2.97
CA PHE A 13 6.55 -7.54 -2.95
C PHE A 13 6.79 -6.20 -3.65
N TYR A 14 8.04 -5.76 -3.74
CA TYR A 14 8.42 -4.58 -4.52
C TYR A 14 8.60 -4.93 -6.00
N GLU A 15 9.27 -6.04 -6.30
CA GLU A 15 9.56 -6.46 -7.68
C GLU A 15 8.32 -6.89 -8.45
N LEU A 16 7.38 -7.57 -7.78
CA LEU A 16 6.12 -8.05 -8.37
C LEU A 16 4.94 -7.12 -8.08
N PHE A 17 5.21 -5.90 -7.62
CA PHE A 17 4.17 -4.96 -7.25
C PHE A 17 3.29 -4.60 -8.47
N ASP A 18 1.98 -4.85 -8.37
CA ASP A 18 1.00 -4.32 -9.31
C ASP A 18 0.33 -3.07 -8.73
N HIS A 19 -0.29 -3.21 -7.55
CA HIS A 19 -0.91 -2.09 -6.85
C HIS A 19 -1.09 -2.36 -5.37
N ALA A 20 -1.37 -1.30 -4.61
CA ALA A 20 -1.82 -1.41 -3.24
C ALA A 20 -3.21 -0.79 -3.07
N ILE A 21 -3.98 -1.30 -2.12
CA ILE A 21 -5.21 -0.69 -1.65
C ILE A 21 -4.95 -0.17 -0.24
N VAL A 22 -5.11 1.14 -0.05
CA VAL A 22 -5.08 1.77 1.26
C VAL A 22 -6.52 1.89 1.74
N ILE A 23 -6.75 1.42 2.97
CA ILE A 23 -8.01 1.52 3.68
C ILE A 23 -7.84 2.46 4.86
N ARG A 24 -8.59 3.56 4.84
CA ARG A 24 -8.59 4.55 5.91
C ARG A 24 -9.98 4.70 6.49
N GLU A 25 -10.11 4.42 7.77
CA GLU A 25 -11.34 4.67 8.51
C GLU A 25 -11.58 6.18 8.65
N GLY A 26 -12.81 6.61 8.36
CA GLY A 26 -13.22 8.02 8.43
C GLY A 26 -13.08 8.83 7.14
N ASP A 27 -12.39 8.30 6.11
CA ASP A 27 -12.34 8.98 4.80
C ASP A 27 -13.61 8.72 3.99
N ARG A 28 -14.04 9.73 3.20
CA ARG A 28 -15.21 9.62 2.31
C ARG A 28 -15.06 8.46 1.32
N GLN A 29 -13.83 8.19 0.91
CA GLN A 29 -13.47 7.04 0.09
C GLN A 29 -12.64 6.08 0.91
N LYS A 30 -13.31 5.08 1.50
CA LYS A 30 -12.68 4.13 2.42
C LYS A 30 -11.55 3.31 1.82
N ARG A 31 -11.59 3.02 0.52
CA ARG A 31 -10.58 2.22 -0.19
C ARG A 31 -10.04 2.98 -1.38
N LYS A 32 -8.71 3.10 -1.45
CA LYS A 32 -8.03 3.81 -2.54
C LYS A 32 -6.94 2.94 -3.13
N ARG A 33 -6.99 2.72 -4.45
CA ARG A 33 -5.88 2.10 -5.19
C ARG A 33 -4.75 3.11 -5.31
N VAL A 34 -3.55 2.72 -4.91
CA VAL A 34 -2.36 3.57 -4.86
C VAL A 34 -1.14 2.84 -5.40
N GLY A 35 -0.14 3.63 -5.81
CA GLY A 35 1.17 3.13 -6.22
C GLY A 35 2.20 3.13 -5.09
N LEU A 36 3.42 2.77 -5.44
CA LEU A 36 4.57 2.64 -4.53
C LEU A 36 4.94 3.94 -3.80
N ASP A 37 4.76 5.09 -4.45
CA ASP A 37 5.16 6.40 -3.90
C ASP A 37 4.12 6.98 -2.94
N TYR A 38 3.00 6.28 -2.70
CA TYR A 38 1.97 6.77 -1.81
C TYR A 38 2.46 6.84 -0.36
N VAL A 39 2.22 7.98 0.27
CA VAL A 39 2.58 8.24 1.67
C VAL A 39 1.48 7.68 2.57
N LEU A 40 1.90 6.84 3.52
CA LEU A 40 1.03 6.23 4.50
C LEU A 40 0.93 7.13 5.73
N ASN A 41 -0.26 7.15 6.33
CA ASN A 41 -0.50 7.78 7.63
C ASN A 41 -0.66 6.72 8.72
N ASP A 42 -0.60 7.16 9.97
CA ASP A 42 -0.84 6.30 11.11
C ASP A 42 -2.23 5.66 11.04
N LYS A 43 -2.31 4.37 11.40
CA LYS A 43 -3.51 3.50 11.34
C LYS A 43 -4.08 3.21 9.94
N ASP A 44 -3.36 3.55 8.87
CA ASP A 44 -3.73 3.07 7.54
C ASP A 44 -3.60 1.54 7.47
N ILE A 45 -4.64 0.89 6.96
CA ILE A 45 -4.60 -0.53 6.61
C ILE A 45 -4.21 -0.63 5.13
N ILE A 46 -3.31 -1.55 4.80
CA ILE A 46 -2.75 -1.71 3.46
C ILE A 46 -2.87 -3.15 2.98
N GLU A 47 -3.38 -3.30 1.77
CA GLU A 47 -3.39 -4.54 1.02
C GLU A 47 -2.42 -4.37 -0.16
N ILE A 48 -1.40 -5.24 -0.28
CA ILE A 48 -0.46 -5.23 -1.40
C ILE A 48 -0.83 -6.37 -2.34
N HIS A 49 -1.04 -6.05 -3.61
CA HIS A 49 -1.32 -7.01 -4.67
C HIS A 49 -0.09 -7.17 -5.56
N THR A 50 0.35 -8.42 -5.71
CA THR A 50 1.44 -8.81 -6.60
C THR A 50 0.90 -9.58 -7.79
N SER A 51 1.53 -9.43 -8.96
CA SER A 51 1.26 -10.25 -10.15
C SER A 51 2.08 -11.54 -10.17
#